data_AF-A0A5U8V5H4-F1
#
_entry.id   AF-A0A5U8V5H4-F1
#
_cell.length_a   1.000
_cell.length_b   1.000
_cell.length_c   1.000
_cell.angle_alpha   90.00
_cell.angle_beta   90.00
_cell.angle_gamma   90.00
#
_symmetry.space_group_name_H-M   'P 1'
#
loop_
_entity.id
_entity.type
_entity.pdbx_description
1 polymer ?
#
loop_
_entity_poly.entity_id
_entity_poly.type
_entity_poly.pdbx_seq_one_letter_code
_entity_poly.pdbx_strand_id
1 'polypeptide(L)'
;IFCGTLTAGSLKTEITDGKLNILQEGRVKKFVSELPEITFSGKIALERGLDVRYITERAVFTLKQDGLHLIEIAPGVDLQRDILDKMDFSPVISPDLKLMDTRLFTDSTMGFTLPDATH
;
A
#
# COMPACT_ATOMS: atom_id res chain seq x y z
N ILE A 1 -3.06 8.89 7.55
CA ILE A 1 -3.26 7.89 6.49
C ILE A 1 -2.99 8.57 5.15
N PHE A 2 -2.10 8.01 4.33
CA PHE A 2 -1.82 8.45 2.96
C PHE A 2 -2.45 7.48 1.97
N CYS A 3 -3.11 8.00 0.93
CA CYS A 3 -3.77 7.21 -0.10
C CYS A 3 -3.26 7.64 -1.48
N GLY A 4 -2.97 6.68 -2.35
CA GLY A 4 -2.54 6.92 -3.73
C GLY A 4 -2.14 5.62 -4.41
N THR A 5 -1.81 5.65 -5.69
CA THR A 5 -1.37 4.44 -6.40
C THR A 5 0.09 4.09 -6.09
N LEU A 6 0.52 2.85 -6.33
CA LEU A 6 1.93 2.46 -6.19
C LEU A 6 2.82 3.09 -7.27
N THR A 7 2.31 3.13 -8.50
CA THR A 7 2.96 3.74 -9.68
C THR A 7 2.08 4.85 -10.26
N ALA A 8 2.69 5.82 -10.94
CA ALA A 8 2.01 6.92 -11.65
C ALA A 8 2.27 6.84 -13.16
N GLY A 9 1.54 7.65 -13.92
CA GLY A 9 1.74 7.77 -15.37
C GLY A 9 0.97 6.71 -16.15
N SER A 10 -0.36 6.82 -16.14
CA SER A 10 -1.30 5.97 -16.89
C SER A 10 -1.46 4.54 -16.38
N LEU A 11 -1.30 4.31 -15.08
CA LEU A 11 -1.69 3.05 -14.45
C LEU A 11 -3.18 2.77 -14.74
N LYS A 12 -3.48 1.57 -15.24
CA LYS A 12 -4.85 1.05 -15.38
C LYS A 12 -4.95 -0.28 -14.68
N THR A 13 -5.97 -0.40 -13.84
CA THR A 13 -6.29 -1.62 -13.11
C THR A 13 -7.76 -1.93 -13.31
N GLU A 14 -8.11 -3.20 -13.15
CA GLU A 14 -9.48 -3.66 -13.02
C GLU A 14 -9.57 -4.62 -11.83
N ILE A 15 -10.79 -4.85 -11.37
CA ILE A 15 -11.11 -5.86 -10.38
C ILE A 15 -12.02 -6.88 -11.05
N THR A 16 -11.55 -8.11 -11.18
CA THR A 16 -12.26 -9.21 -11.84
C THR A 16 -12.07 -10.48 -11.00
N ASP A 17 -13.14 -11.25 -10.78
CA ASP A 17 -13.13 -12.50 -10.02
C ASP A 17 -12.49 -12.39 -8.61
N GLY A 18 -12.77 -11.30 -7.89
CA GLY A 18 -12.26 -11.10 -6.54
C GLY A 18 -10.78 -10.72 -6.47
N LYS A 19 -10.16 -10.35 -7.60
CA LYS A 19 -8.72 -10.07 -7.71
C LYS A 19 -8.47 -8.76 -8.44
N LEU A 20 -7.37 -8.11 -8.08
CA LEU A 20 -6.82 -6.99 -8.81
C LEU A 20 -6.03 -7.48 -10.03
N ASN A 21 -6.35 -6.96 -11.21
CA ASN A 21 -5.56 -7.14 -12.43
C ASN A 21 -4.96 -5.80 -12.85
N ILE A 22 -3.66 -5.79 -13.14
CA ILE A 22 -2.96 -4.62 -13.68
C ILE A 22 -2.99 -4.72 -15.21
N LEU A 23 -3.91 -3.99 -15.85
CA LEU A 23 -4.09 -3.96 -17.30
C LEU A 23 -2.97 -3.19 -18.01
N GLN A 24 -2.50 -2.12 -17.37
CA GLN A 24 -1.42 -1.27 -17.88
C GLN A 24 -0.64 -0.70 -16.72
N GLU A 25 0.67 -0.97 -16.66
CA GLU A 25 1.52 -0.46 -15.58
C GLU A 25 1.80 1.05 -15.74
N GLY A 26 1.92 1.74 -14.60
CA GLY A 26 2.38 3.12 -14.54
C GLY A 26 3.87 3.25 -14.86
N ARG A 27 4.24 4.30 -15.61
CA ARG A 27 5.63 4.54 -16.05
C ARG A 27 6.54 5.11 -14.96
N VAL A 28 5.98 5.66 -13.90
CA VAL A 28 6.73 6.40 -12.86
C VAL A 28 6.58 5.71 -11.52
N LYS A 29 7.69 5.34 -10.89
CA LYS A 29 7.71 4.82 -9.51
C LYS A 29 7.42 5.96 -8.54
N LYS A 30 6.55 5.74 -7.55
CA LYS A 30 6.23 6.75 -6.52
C LYS A 30 6.94 6.50 -5.18
N PHE A 31 7.47 5.29 -4.99
CA PHE A 31 8.26 4.89 -3.84
C PHE A 31 9.74 4.97 -4.23
N VAL A 32 10.29 6.18 -4.12
CA VAL A 32 11.66 6.53 -4.52
C VAL A 32 12.63 6.51 -3.34
N SER A 33 13.93 6.33 -3.59
CA SER A 33 14.96 6.29 -2.55
C SER A 33 15.19 7.64 -1.86
N GLU A 34 14.99 8.74 -2.58
CA GLU A 34 15.21 10.10 -2.07
C GLU A 34 14.15 11.06 -2.61
N LEU A 35 13.65 11.94 -1.74
CA LEU A 35 12.72 13.00 -2.11
C LEU A 35 13.50 14.29 -2.41
N PRO A 36 13.15 15.04 -3.47
CA PRO A 36 13.78 16.33 -3.74
C PRO A 36 13.45 17.37 -2.65
N GLU A 37 12.28 17.25 -2.02
CA GLU A 37 11.84 18.08 -0.91
C GLU A 37 10.92 17.28 0.02
N ILE A 38 11.07 17.47 1.33
CA ILE A 38 10.32 16.75 2.36
C ILE A 38 9.16 17.61 2.84
N THR A 39 7.93 17.27 2.42
CA THR A 39 6.69 17.91 2.91
C THR A 39 6.10 17.20 4.13
N PHE A 40 6.43 15.92 4.31
CA PHE A 40 6.09 15.11 5.47
C PHE A 40 7.32 14.35 5.96
N SER A 41 7.70 14.55 7.22
CA SER A 41 8.84 13.86 7.83
C SER A 41 8.38 12.61 8.59
N GLY A 42 8.67 11.43 8.04
CA GLY A 42 8.40 10.16 8.71
C GLY A 42 9.11 10.03 10.06
N LYS A 43 10.35 10.53 10.15
CA LYS A 43 11.12 10.57 11.41
C LYS A 43 10.37 11.32 12.52
N ILE A 44 9.91 12.53 12.23
CA ILE A 44 9.17 13.35 13.22
C ILE A 44 7.84 12.70 13.57
N ALA A 45 7.16 12.06 12.61
CA ALA A 45 5.91 11.35 12.88
C ALA A 45 6.11 10.18 13.86
N LEU A 46 7.19 9.41 13.69
CA LEU A 46 7.57 8.33 14.61
C LEU A 46 7.92 8.86 16.00
N GLU A 47 8.69 9.96 16.09
CA GLU A 47 9.03 10.61 17.37
C GLU A 47 7.78 11.09 18.12
N ARG A 48 6.74 11.50 17.38
CA ARG A 48 5.44 11.91 17.94
C ARG A 48 4.50 10.73 18.22
N GLY A 49 4.91 9.49 17.98
CA GLY A 49 4.08 8.30 18.18
C GLY A 49 2.87 8.22 17.26
N LEU A 50 2.93 8.83 16.07
CA LEU A 50 1.83 8.80 15.11
C LEU A 50 1.78 7.47 14.35
N ASP A 51 0.57 6.92 14.19
CA ASP A 51 0.32 5.80 13.28
C ASP A 51 0.28 6.29 11.82
N VAL A 52 1.23 5.86 11.00
CA VAL A 52 1.39 6.29 9.61
C VAL A 52 1.26 5.10 8.67
N ARG A 53 0.21 5.14 7.85
CA ARG A 53 -0.11 4.12 6.83
C ARG A 53 -0.13 4.72 5.43
N TYR A 54 0.34 3.94 4.46
CA TYR A 54 0.32 4.24 3.03
C TYR A 54 -0.51 3.15 2.33
N ILE A 55 -1.66 3.53 1.80
CA ILE A 55 -2.62 2.62 1.17
C ILE A 55 -2.56 2.84 -0.34
N THR A 56 -2.30 1.76 -1.07
CA THR A 56 -2.35 1.72 -2.54
C THR A 56 -3.38 0.71 -3.04
N GLU A 57 -3.58 0.67 -4.36
CA GLU A 57 -4.48 -0.29 -4.97
C GLU A 57 -4.01 -1.75 -4.81
N ARG A 58 -2.69 -1.96 -4.67
CA ARG A 58 -2.07 -3.29 -4.67
C ARG A 58 -1.36 -3.69 -3.37
N ALA A 59 -1.07 -2.72 -2.51
CA ALA A 59 -0.26 -2.91 -1.31
C ALA A 59 -0.58 -1.90 -0.21
N VAL A 60 -0.48 -2.33 1.05
CA VAL A 60 -0.59 -1.47 2.24
C VAL A 60 0.72 -1.53 3.01
N PHE A 61 1.24 -0.35 3.36
CA PHE A 61 2.45 -0.19 4.16
C PHE A 61 2.18 0.56 5.46
N THR A 62 2.96 0.25 6.49
CA THR A 62 3.04 1.03 7.72
C THR A 62 4.46 1.51 7.97
N LEU A 63 4.63 2.72 8.49
CA LEU A 63 5.94 3.22 8.89
C LEU A 63 6.31 2.70 10.28
N LYS A 64 7.53 2.17 10.42
CA LYS A 64 8.15 1.77 11.69
C LYS A 64 9.57 2.35 11.78
N GLN A 65 10.22 2.13 12.92
CA GLN A 65 11.56 2.66 13.21
C GLN A 65 12.64 2.22 12.20
N ASP A 66 12.50 1.03 11.65
CA ASP A 66 13.38 0.40 10.66
C ASP A 66 12.92 0.61 9.21
N GLY A 67 11.90 1.45 8.99
CA GLY A 67 11.43 1.85 7.66
C GLY A 67 9.99 1.44 7.35
N LEU A 68 9.68 1.30 6.06
CA LEU A 68 8.36 0.91 5.59
C LEU A 68 8.18 -0.60 5.65
N HIS A 69 7.13 -1.03 6.33
CA HIS A 69 6.73 -2.43 6.44
C HIS A 69 5.57 -2.70 5.49
N LEU A 70 5.74 -3.63 4.55
CA LEU A 70 4.64 -4.15 3.73
C LEU A 70 3.80 -5.09 4.58
N ILE A 71 2.53 -4.74 4.80
CA ILE A 71 1.63 -5.47 5.70
C ILE A 71 0.45 -6.13 4.99
N GLU A 72 0.01 -5.62 3.84
CA GLU A 72 -1.05 -6.24 3.06
C GLU A 72 -0.76 -6.18 1.55
N ILE A 73 -1.19 -7.21 0.81
CA ILE A 73 -1.10 -7.30 -0.66
C ILE A 73 -2.48 -7.62 -1.24
N ALA A 74 -2.86 -6.98 -2.34
CA ALA A 74 -4.12 -7.26 -3.00
C ALA A 74 -4.15 -8.69 -3.60
N PRO A 75 -5.29 -9.40 -3.55
CA PRO A 75 -5.44 -10.66 -4.26
C PRO A 75 -5.15 -10.50 -5.76
N GLY A 76 -4.36 -11.39 -6.36
CA GLY A 76 -3.98 -11.33 -7.78
C GLY A 76 -2.64 -10.62 -8.05
N VAL A 77 -2.03 -9.99 -7.04
CA VAL A 77 -0.77 -9.26 -7.17
C VAL A 77 0.41 -10.15 -6.80
N ASP A 78 1.44 -10.16 -7.64
CA ASP A 78 2.71 -10.83 -7.36
C ASP A 78 3.65 -9.92 -6.55
N LEU A 79 4.16 -10.41 -5.42
CA LEU A 79 5.01 -9.62 -4.53
C LEU A 79 6.25 -9.05 -5.25
N GLN A 80 6.96 -9.88 -6.00
CA GLN A 80 8.21 -9.46 -6.62
C GLN A 80 7.93 -8.53 -7.81
N ARG A 81 7.17 -9.02 -8.79
CA ARG A 81 6.95 -8.35 -10.07
C ARG A 81 6.14 -7.08 -9.92
N ASP A 82 5.08 -7.11 -9.11
CA ASP A 82 4.08 -6.05 -9.09
C ASP A 82 4.30 -5.05 -7.95
N ILE A 83 5.12 -5.38 -6.94
CA ILE A 83 5.43 -4.48 -5.83
C ILE A 83 6.93 -4.16 -5.78
N LEU A 84 7.79 -5.15 -5.49
CA LEU A 84 9.21 -4.89 -5.22
C LEU A 84 9.95 -4.30 -6.43
N ASP A 85 9.72 -4.84 -7.62
CA ASP A 85 10.32 -4.33 -8.87
C ASP A 85 9.79 -2.93 -9.25
N LYS A 86 8.69 -2.49 -8.64
CA LYS A 86 8.04 -1.19 -8.89
C LYS A 86 8.43 -0.11 -7.87
N MET A 87 9.36 -0.42 -6.96
CA MET A 87 9.90 0.50 -5.97
C MET A 87 11.41 0.72 -6.24
N ASP A 88 11.99 1.82 -5.74
CA ASP A 88 13.44 2.06 -5.80
C ASP A 88 14.17 1.72 -4.49
N PHE A 89 13.44 1.20 -3.52
CA PHE A 89 13.99 0.63 -2.30
C PHE A 89 13.17 -0.60 -1.90
N SER A 90 13.76 -1.47 -1.09
CA SER A 90 13.07 -2.66 -0.58
C SER A 90 12.41 -2.35 0.76
N PRO A 91 11.08 -2.48 0.89
CA PRO A 91 10.42 -2.42 2.18
C PRO A 91 10.77 -3.65 3.03
N VAL A 92 10.59 -3.55 4.34
CA VAL A 92 10.60 -4.73 5.22
C VAL A 92 9.33 -5.52 4.95
N ILE A 93 9.47 -6.82 4.71
CA ILE A 93 8.31 -7.71 4.58
C ILE A 93 7.84 -8.09 5.98
N SER A 94 6.61 -7.71 6.33
CA SER A 94 6.05 -8.06 7.63
C SER A 94 5.96 -9.58 7.79
N PRO A 95 6.30 -10.16 8.96
CA PRO A 95 6.04 -11.58 9.23
C PRO A 95 4.54 -11.91 9.20
N ASP A 96 3.70 -10.91 9.49
CA ASP A 96 2.24 -11.00 9.44
C ASP A 96 1.66 -10.51 8.11
N LEU A 97 2.47 -10.53 7.03
CA LEU A 97 2.02 -10.17 5.69
C LEU A 97 0.80 -11.02 5.31
N LYS A 98 -0.30 -10.35 5.00
CA LYS A 98 -1.57 -10.99 4.64
C LYS A 98 -2.12 -10.44 3.34
N LEU A 99 -3.14 -11.10 2.82
CA LEU A 99 -3.94 -10.52 1.76
C LEU A 99 -4.78 -9.36 2.32
N MET A 100 -4.95 -8.33 1.50
CA MET A 100 -5.99 -7.32 1.71
C MET A 100 -7.36 -8.01 1.76
N ASP A 101 -8.28 -7.45 2.52
CA ASP A 101 -9.61 -8.03 2.71
C ASP A 101 -10.32 -8.27 1.36
N THR A 102 -10.70 -9.52 1.09
CA THR A 102 -11.27 -9.93 -0.21
C THR A 102 -12.58 -9.22 -0.53
N ARG A 103 -13.30 -8.72 0.50
CA ARG A 103 -14.51 -7.92 0.32
C ARG A 103 -14.25 -6.59 -0.39
N LEU A 104 -13.01 -6.08 -0.33
CA LEU A 104 -12.59 -4.89 -1.10
C LEU A 104 -12.57 -5.14 -2.61
N PHE A 105 -12.53 -6.40 -3.04
CA PHE A 105 -12.38 -6.81 -4.43
C PHE A 105 -13.63 -7.50 -4.99
N THR A 106 -14.75 -7.41 -4.28
CA THR A 106 -16.03 -8.00 -4.70
C THR A 106 -17.04 -6.87 -4.88
N ASP A 107 -17.73 -6.83 -6.03
CA ASP A 107 -18.76 -5.84 -6.33
C ASP A 107 -20.07 -6.17 -5.59
N SER A 108 -20.04 -6.03 -4.27
CA SER A 108 -21.16 -6.28 -3.36
C SER A 108 -20.99 -5.48 -2.08
N THR A 109 -22.07 -5.27 -1.33
CA THR A 109 -21.99 -4.60 -0.03
C THR A 109 -21.11 -5.39 0.93
N MET A 110 -20.06 -4.77 1.48
CA MET A 110 -19.09 -5.44 2.36
C MET A 110 -19.66 -5.91 3.71
N GLY A 111 -20.80 -5.35 4.14
CA GLY A 111 -21.31 -5.54 5.52
C GLY A 111 -20.31 -5.06 6.58
N PHE A 112 -19.47 -4.08 6.25
CA PHE A 112 -18.44 -3.57 7.15
C PHE A 112 -19.07 -2.77 8.29
N THR A 113 -18.71 -3.14 9.52
CA THR A 113 -19.09 -2.40 10.73
C THR A 113 -17.86 -1.64 11.21
N LEU A 114 -18.02 -0.34 11.49
CA LEU A 114 -16.94 0.46 12.06
C LEU A 114 -16.57 -0.10 13.45
N PRO A 115 -15.27 -0.20 13.78
CA PRO A 115 -14.85 -0.55 15.13
C PRO A 115 -15.47 0.42 16.14
N ASP A 116 -15.79 -0.09 17.34
CA ASP A 116 -16.21 0.75 18.45
C ASP A 116 -15.14 1.79 18.77
N ALA A 117 -15.55 2.96 19.27
CA ALA A 117 -14.62 3.96 19.73
C ALA A 117 -13.79 3.40 20.89
N THR A 118 -12.48 3.25 20.68
CA THR A 118 -11.53 2.98 21.75
C THR A 118 -11.40 4.24 22.62
N HIS A 119 -11.89 4.16 23.86
CA HIS A 119 -11.63 5.14 24.92
C HIS A 119 -10.22 5.01 25.49
#